data_AF-A0A7X8CM92-F1
#
_entry.id   AF-A0A7X8CM92-F1
#
_cell.length_a   1.000
_cell.length_b   1.000
_cell.length_c   1.000
_cell.angle_alpha   90.00
_cell.angle_beta   90.00
_cell.angle_gamma   90.00
#
_symmetry.space_group_name_H-M   'P 1'
#
loop_
_entity.id
_entity.type
_entity.pdbx_description
1 polymer ?
#
loop_
_entity_poly.entity_id
_entity_poly.type
_entity_poly.pdbx_seq_one_letter_code
_entity_poly.pdbx_strand_id
1 'polypeptide(L)'
;MKKIRIFEEEAVKLFAAHELPGWLHSYIGEEAVATGVCLALNPGDYISSTHRGHGHCIAKGVSLRKMMAELYGKETGYCKGRGGSMHIADFSMGMLGANGIVGGGIPIATGAALGSQMNKDNKVTVCFFGDGASNQGAFHESLNLASVWKLPIVYVCENNLFAETTPQTDHQAIHNIADRAVAYGMPGVIADGMDVISVYNVARKAIDRARSGEGPTLLEAKTYRYRGHWEGDPQPYRSKADIEEWKKKDPIINFERFL
;
A
#
# COMPACT_ATOMS: atom_id res chain seq x y z
N MET A 1 -10.42 5.68 -6.12
CA MET A 1 -10.66 6.49 -4.90
C MET A 1 -12.08 6.36 -4.31
N LYS A 2 -13.17 6.93 -4.86
CA LYS A 2 -14.52 6.84 -4.22
C LYS A 2 -14.98 5.43 -3.83
N LYS A 3 -14.79 4.44 -4.72
CA LYS A 3 -15.12 3.03 -4.42
C LYS A 3 -14.39 2.52 -3.18
N ILE A 4 -13.14 2.95 -2.96
CA ILE A 4 -12.35 2.61 -1.77
C ILE A 4 -12.98 3.26 -0.54
N ARG A 5 -13.17 4.58 -0.55
CA ARG A 5 -13.79 5.33 0.56
C ARG A 5 -15.13 4.74 1.00
N ILE A 6 -16.04 4.50 0.04
CA ILE A 6 -17.37 3.96 0.33
C ILE A 6 -17.28 2.54 0.92
N PHE A 7 -16.41 1.68 0.38
CA PHE A 7 -16.22 0.33 0.92
C PHE A 7 -15.68 0.39 2.36
N GLU A 8 -14.69 1.25 2.61
CA GLU A 8 -14.10 1.43 3.93
C GLU A 8 -15.10 1.99 4.93
N GLU A 9 -15.85 3.03 4.57
CA GLU A 9 -16.90 3.60 5.44
C GLU A 9 -17.97 2.56 5.79
N GLU A 10 -18.34 1.69 4.86
CA GLU A 10 -19.28 0.61 5.13
C GLU A 10 -18.66 -0.48 6.02
N ALA A 11 -17.42 -0.90 5.76
CA ALA A 11 -16.72 -1.85 6.62
C ALA A 11 -16.59 -1.32 8.05
N VAL A 12 -16.29 -0.03 8.22
CA VAL A 12 -16.22 0.62 9.54
C VAL A 12 -17.57 0.60 10.26
N LYS A 13 -18.68 0.89 9.55
CA LYS A 13 -20.03 0.81 10.14
C LYS A 13 -20.37 -0.60 10.61
N LEU A 14 -20.12 -1.60 9.75
CA LEU A 14 -20.41 -3.00 10.05
C LEU A 14 -19.54 -3.52 11.20
N PHE A 15 -18.27 -3.10 11.26
CA PHE A 15 -17.38 -3.41 12.38
C PHE A 15 -17.89 -2.81 13.69
N ALA A 16 -18.30 -1.54 13.68
CA ALA A 16 -18.89 -0.88 14.86
C ALA A 16 -20.22 -1.53 15.30
N ALA A 17 -20.96 -2.15 14.38
CA ALA A 17 -22.15 -2.95 14.66
C ALA A 17 -21.84 -4.39 15.13
N HIS A 18 -20.56 -4.75 15.29
CA HIS A 18 -20.09 -6.09 15.63
C HIS A 18 -20.47 -7.19 14.61
N GLU A 19 -20.71 -6.80 13.35
CA GLU A 19 -21.02 -7.74 12.28
C GLU A 19 -19.78 -8.35 11.61
N LEU A 20 -18.65 -7.64 11.67
CA LEU A 20 -17.38 -8.11 11.12
C LEU A 20 -16.47 -8.69 12.23
N PRO A 21 -16.02 -9.95 12.12
CA PRO A 21 -15.07 -10.53 13.06
C PRO A 21 -13.64 -10.00 12.88
N GLY A 22 -12.83 -10.13 13.93
CA GLY A 22 -11.39 -9.86 13.88
C GLY A 22 -11.04 -8.39 14.04
N TRP A 23 -10.01 -7.93 13.31
CA TRP A 23 -9.52 -6.55 13.35
C TRP A 23 -9.70 -5.89 11.98
N LEU A 24 -10.10 -4.62 12.00
CA LEU A 24 -10.28 -3.80 10.80
C LEU A 24 -9.26 -2.66 10.78
N HIS A 25 -8.52 -2.54 9.68
CA HIS A 25 -7.53 -1.48 9.46
C HIS A 25 -7.95 -0.67 8.23
N SER A 26 -8.57 0.48 8.48
CA SER A 26 -9.16 1.26 7.40
C SER A 26 -8.14 2.02 6.55
N TYR A 27 -8.27 1.99 5.23
CA TYR A 27 -7.44 2.72 4.27
C TYR A 27 -7.90 4.17 3.99
N ILE A 28 -8.79 4.72 4.84
CA ILE A 28 -9.33 6.07 4.64
C ILE A 28 -8.24 7.14 4.79
N GLY A 29 -8.11 7.96 3.75
CA GLY A 29 -7.12 9.05 3.64
C GLY A 29 -5.96 8.73 2.69
N GLU A 30 -5.77 7.46 2.33
CA GLU A 30 -4.64 6.97 1.55
C GLU A 30 -5.04 6.62 0.10
N GLU A 31 -6.29 6.91 -0.31
CA GLU A 31 -6.90 6.36 -1.53
C GLU A 31 -6.19 6.75 -2.84
N ALA A 32 -5.57 7.93 -2.87
CA ALA A 32 -4.81 8.40 -4.04
C ALA A 32 -3.59 7.52 -4.31
N VAL A 33 -2.94 6.99 -3.27
CA VAL A 33 -1.74 6.17 -3.39
C VAL A 33 -2.06 4.85 -4.12
N ALA A 34 -2.95 4.03 -3.54
CA ALA A 34 -3.39 2.80 -4.19
C ALA A 34 -3.94 3.04 -5.61
N THR A 35 -4.78 4.07 -5.79
CA THR A 35 -5.40 4.35 -7.08
C THR A 35 -4.37 4.75 -8.13
N GLY A 36 -3.52 5.74 -7.84
CA GLY A 36 -2.53 6.25 -8.79
C GLY A 36 -1.51 5.20 -9.19
N VAL A 37 -1.02 4.41 -8.23
CA VAL A 37 -0.07 3.32 -8.50
C VAL A 37 -0.73 2.20 -9.32
N CYS A 38 -1.90 1.71 -8.93
CA CYS A 38 -2.53 0.59 -9.62
C CYS A 38 -3.01 0.96 -11.04
N LEU A 39 -3.40 2.22 -11.29
CA LEU A 39 -3.71 2.70 -12.64
C LEU A 39 -2.49 2.71 -13.58
N ALA A 40 -1.28 2.73 -13.03
CA ALA A 40 -0.05 2.67 -13.80
C ALA A 40 0.36 1.24 -14.19
N LEU A 41 -0.28 0.21 -13.62
CA LEU A 41 0.03 -1.20 -13.87
C LEU A 41 -0.66 -1.74 -15.12
N ASN A 42 -0.02 -2.72 -15.74
CA ASN A 42 -0.62 -3.57 -16.75
C ASN A 42 -1.45 -4.69 -16.10
N PRO A 43 -2.43 -5.26 -16.82
CA PRO A 43 -3.04 -6.53 -16.43
C PRO A 43 -1.97 -7.61 -16.22
N GLY A 44 -2.06 -8.33 -15.12
CA GLY A 44 -1.12 -9.40 -14.77
C GLY A 44 0.12 -8.97 -14.00
N ASP A 45 0.45 -7.67 -13.90
CA ASP A 45 1.48 -7.19 -12.97
C ASP A 45 1.10 -7.53 -11.52
N TYR A 46 2.09 -7.75 -10.68
CA TYR A 46 1.89 -8.16 -9.29
C TYR A 46 1.83 -6.98 -8.34
N ILE A 47 1.05 -7.14 -7.27
CA ILE A 47 1.12 -6.30 -6.07
C ILE A 47 1.24 -7.17 -4.82
N SER A 48 2.05 -6.74 -3.85
CA SER A 48 1.95 -7.18 -2.46
C SER A 48 1.41 -6.03 -1.61
N SER A 49 0.64 -6.37 -0.58
CA SER A 49 -0.05 -5.39 0.24
C SER A 49 0.28 -5.55 1.73
N THR A 50 -0.13 -4.56 2.51
CA THR A 50 -0.05 -4.53 3.97
C THR A 50 -1.35 -5.04 4.62
N HIS A 51 -1.41 -5.01 5.95
CA HIS A 51 -2.63 -5.24 6.74
C HIS A 51 -3.76 -4.25 6.42
N ARG A 52 -3.44 -3.08 5.83
CA ARG A 52 -4.40 -2.06 5.38
C ARG A 52 -4.75 -2.24 3.90
N GLY A 53 -4.97 -3.50 3.50
CA GLY A 53 -4.88 -3.89 2.09
C GLY A 53 -6.11 -3.67 1.23
N HIS A 54 -7.24 -3.24 1.79
CA HIS A 54 -8.49 -3.10 1.03
C HIS A 54 -8.34 -2.08 -0.11
N GLY A 55 -7.68 -0.94 0.13
CA GLY A 55 -7.43 0.07 -0.89
C GLY A 55 -6.67 -0.49 -2.08
N HIS A 56 -5.58 -1.21 -1.83
CA HIS A 56 -4.78 -1.89 -2.87
C HIS A 56 -5.60 -2.93 -3.64
N CYS A 57 -6.35 -3.76 -2.91
CA CYS A 57 -7.24 -4.77 -3.48
C CYS A 57 -8.25 -4.15 -4.44
N ILE A 58 -8.98 -3.13 -4.00
CA ILE A 58 -10.00 -2.44 -4.80
C ILE A 58 -9.36 -1.74 -6.00
N ALA A 59 -8.23 -1.06 -5.80
CA ALA A 59 -7.52 -0.37 -6.87
C ALA A 59 -6.98 -1.35 -7.93
N LYS A 60 -6.60 -2.57 -7.53
CA LYS A 60 -6.21 -3.66 -8.43
C LYS A 60 -7.39 -4.34 -9.13
N GLY A 61 -8.62 -4.02 -8.71
CA GLY A 61 -9.84 -4.49 -9.36
C GLY A 61 -10.42 -5.77 -8.79
N VAL A 62 -10.04 -6.18 -7.57
CA VAL A 62 -10.70 -7.33 -6.93
C VAL A 62 -12.18 -7.02 -6.63
N SER A 63 -13.00 -8.05 -6.58
CA SER A 63 -14.45 -7.95 -6.38
C SER A 63 -14.79 -7.51 -4.96
N LEU A 64 -15.52 -6.40 -4.84
CA LEU A 64 -16.06 -5.90 -3.57
C LEU A 64 -16.93 -6.95 -2.86
N ARG A 65 -17.73 -7.72 -3.61
CA ARG A 65 -18.61 -8.75 -3.05
C ARG A 65 -17.82 -9.88 -2.40
N LYS A 66 -16.80 -10.40 -3.09
CA LYS A 66 -15.93 -11.45 -2.53
C LYS A 66 -15.10 -10.93 -1.37
N MET A 67 -14.63 -9.69 -1.47
CA MET A 67 -13.89 -9.05 -0.38
C MET A 67 -14.76 -8.87 0.86
N MET A 68 -15.99 -8.37 0.72
CA MET A 68 -16.92 -8.28 1.84
C MET A 68 -17.27 -9.67 2.40
N ALA A 69 -17.47 -10.68 1.55
CA ALA A 69 -17.66 -12.06 2.00
C ALA A 69 -16.46 -12.58 2.82
N GLU A 70 -15.23 -12.24 2.42
CA GLU A 70 -14.02 -12.57 3.18
C GLU A 70 -14.00 -11.89 4.56
N LEU A 71 -14.35 -10.60 4.63
CA LEU A 71 -14.46 -9.86 5.90
C LEU A 71 -15.49 -10.49 6.84
N TYR A 72 -16.63 -10.97 6.31
CA TYR A 72 -17.64 -11.70 7.08
C TYR A 72 -17.26 -13.16 7.42
N GLY A 73 -16.08 -13.63 7.04
CA GLY A 73 -15.67 -15.03 7.27
C GLY A 73 -16.47 -16.06 6.46
N LYS A 74 -17.05 -15.67 5.32
CA LYS A 74 -17.86 -16.55 4.47
C LYS A 74 -16.98 -17.36 3.52
N GLU A 75 -17.39 -18.59 3.23
CA GLU A 75 -16.70 -19.49 2.28
C GLU A 75 -16.60 -18.90 0.86
N THR A 76 -17.51 -18.00 0.49
CA THR A 76 -17.51 -17.30 -0.80
C THR A 76 -16.48 -16.16 -0.89
N GLY A 77 -15.74 -15.91 0.20
CA GLY A 77 -14.59 -15.01 0.22
C GLY A 77 -13.38 -15.54 -0.56
N TYR A 78 -12.41 -14.66 -0.82
CA TYR A 78 -11.20 -14.98 -1.58
C TYR A 78 -10.37 -16.12 -0.99
N CYS A 79 -10.28 -16.15 0.33
CA CYS A 79 -9.53 -17.13 1.12
C CYS A 79 -10.47 -18.04 1.91
N LYS A 80 -11.71 -18.22 1.42
CA LYS A 80 -12.79 -18.97 2.06
C LYS A 80 -13.13 -18.47 3.47
N GLY A 81 -13.00 -17.15 3.70
CA GLY A 81 -13.30 -16.51 4.98
C GLY A 81 -12.23 -16.71 6.05
N ARG A 82 -11.07 -17.29 5.72
CA ARG A 82 -9.99 -17.56 6.69
C ARG A 82 -8.99 -16.43 6.81
N GLY A 83 -8.86 -15.60 5.78
CA GLY A 83 -7.89 -14.51 5.73
C GLY A 83 -8.41 -13.25 6.42
N GLY A 84 -9.73 -13.02 6.36
CA GLY A 84 -10.37 -11.83 6.92
C GLY A 84 -9.85 -10.53 6.30
N SER A 85 -9.96 -9.43 7.04
CA SER A 85 -9.57 -8.08 6.57
C SER A 85 -8.10 -7.97 6.16
N MET A 86 -7.18 -8.68 6.85
CA MET A 86 -5.74 -8.46 6.71
C MET A 86 -5.03 -9.40 5.71
N HIS A 87 -5.70 -10.41 5.15
CA HIS A 87 -5.03 -11.45 4.34
C HIS A 87 -5.76 -11.79 3.02
N ILE A 88 -6.45 -10.82 2.43
CA ILE A 88 -7.07 -10.99 1.11
C ILE A 88 -5.96 -11.22 0.07
N ALA A 89 -6.11 -12.29 -0.72
CA ALA A 89 -5.21 -12.64 -1.82
C ALA A 89 -6.00 -13.11 -3.04
N ASP A 90 -5.54 -12.75 -4.24
CA ASP A 90 -6.08 -13.23 -5.52
C ASP A 90 -4.96 -13.26 -6.56
N PHE A 91 -4.28 -14.40 -6.66
CA PHE A 91 -3.17 -14.59 -7.61
C PHE A 91 -3.59 -14.41 -9.07
N SER A 92 -4.85 -14.67 -9.42
CA SER A 92 -5.34 -14.49 -10.80
C SER A 92 -5.37 -13.01 -11.22
N MET A 93 -5.51 -12.12 -10.24
CA MET A 93 -5.46 -10.67 -10.42
C MET A 93 -4.06 -10.09 -10.15
N GLY A 94 -3.08 -10.94 -9.85
CA GLY A 94 -1.75 -10.50 -9.42
C GLY A 94 -1.71 -9.89 -8.00
N MET A 95 -2.74 -10.10 -7.18
CA MET A 95 -2.76 -9.70 -5.77
C MET A 95 -2.13 -10.82 -4.93
N LEU A 96 -0.83 -10.71 -4.62
CA LEU A 96 -0.05 -11.76 -3.94
C LEU A 96 -0.45 -11.98 -2.48
N GLY A 97 -1.19 -11.04 -1.90
CA GLY A 97 -1.72 -11.12 -0.55
C GLY A 97 -1.48 -9.84 0.25
N ALA A 98 -2.46 -9.49 1.06
CA ALA A 98 -2.29 -8.61 2.21
C ALA A 98 -1.60 -9.37 3.35
N ASN A 99 -0.78 -8.67 4.14
CA ASN A 99 0.02 -9.30 5.18
C ASN A 99 -0.07 -8.54 6.51
N GLY A 100 -0.45 -9.26 7.57
CA GLY A 100 -0.47 -8.77 8.96
C GLY A 100 0.92 -8.53 9.56
N ILE A 101 1.95 -9.19 9.04
CA ILE A 101 3.33 -9.05 9.50
C ILE A 101 3.96 -7.80 8.88
N VAL A 102 4.40 -6.87 9.73
CA VAL A 102 5.09 -5.64 9.32
C VAL A 102 6.31 -5.99 8.47
N GLY A 103 6.34 -5.48 7.24
CA GLY A 103 7.42 -5.76 6.27
C GLY A 103 7.40 -7.16 5.65
N GLY A 104 6.48 -8.05 6.05
CA GLY A 104 6.43 -9.44 5.57
C GLY A 104 6.12 -9.57 4.07
N GLY A 105 5.45 -8.58 3.48
CA GLY A 105 5.17 -8.53 2.04
C GLY A 105 6.38 -8.18 1.17
N ILE A 106 7.40 -7.53 1.73
CA ILE A 106 8.58 -7.04 0.99
C ILE A 106 9.38 -8.20 0.36
N PRO A 107 9.86 -9.21 1.11
CA PRO A 107 10.61 -10.31 0.51
C PRO A 107 9.75 -11.14 -0.48
N ILE A 108 8.43 -11.24 -0.24
CA ILE A 108 7.50 -11.94 -1.15
C ILE A 108 7.46 -11.22 -2.51
N ALA A 109 7.32 -9.88 -2.50
CA ALA A 109 7.31 -9.08 -3.71
C ALA A 109 8.64 -9.15 -4.46
N THR A 110 9.77 -9.08 -3.74
CA THR A 110 11.11 -9.24 -4.31
C THR A 110 11.26 -10.59 -5.01
N GLY A 111 10.78 -11.67 -4.38
CA GLY A 111 10.76 -13.00 -4.98
C GLY A 111 9.87 -13.10 -6.22
N ALA A 112 8.71 -12.45 -6.22
CA ALA A 112 7.83 -12.40 -7.40
C ALA A 112 8.45 -11.63 -8.58
N ALA A 113 9.18 -10.55 -8.29
CA ALA A 113 9.92 -9.81 -9.31
C ALA A 113 11.08 -10.63 -9.89
N LEU A 114 11.81 -11.36 -9.05
CA LEU A 114 12.81 -12.34 -9.48
C LEU A 114 12.19 -13.42 -10.37
N GLY A 115 11.06 -14.00 -9.94
CA GLY A 115 10.32 -14.98 -10.73
C GLY A 115 9.90 -14.45 -12.10
N SER A 116 9.42 -13.21 -12.16
CA SER A 116 9.03 -12.54 -13.41
C SER A 116 10.24 -12.36 -14.36
N GLN A 117 11.40 -11.96 -13.81
CA GLN A 117 12.65 -11.85 -14.56
C GLN A 117 13.13 -13.21 -15.09
N MET A 118 13.12 -14.25 -14.26
CA MET A 118 13.54 -15.61 -14.63
C MET A 118 12.63 -16.22 -15.71
N ASN A 119 11.31 -16.00 -15.59
CA ASN A 119 10.32 -16.50 -16.54
C ASN A 119 10.21 -15.65 -17.82
N LYS A 120 10.87 -14.48 -17.85
CA LYS A 120 10.81 -13.52 -18.96
C LYS A 120 9.37 -13.14 -19.34
N ASP A 121 8.50 -13.00 -18.35
CA ASP A 121 7.07 -12.73 -18.56
C ASP A 121 6.72 -11.24 -18.59
N ASN A 122 7.72 -10.37 -18.50
CA ASN A 122 7.64 -8.91 -18.61
C ASN A 122 6.70 -8.25 -17.57
N LYS A 123 6.41 -8.94 -16.47
CA LYS A 123 5.62 -8.38 -15.36
C LYS A 123 6.49 -7.51 -14.46
N VAL A 124 5.87 -6.45 -13.96
CA VAL A 124 6.41 -5.62 -12.87
C VAL A 124 5.70 -5.98 -11.57
N THR A 125 6.42 -5.94 -10.46
CA THR A 125 5.86 -6.08 -9.12
C THR A 125 5.84 -4.73 -8.41
N VAL A 126 4.75 -4.41 -7.72
CA VAL A 126 4.68 -3.29 -6.78
C VAL A 126 4.58 -3.83 -5.36
N CYS A 127 5.42 -3.34 -4.46
CA CYS A 127 5.39 -3.68 -3.05
C CYS A 127 4.89 -2.48 -2.24
N PHE A 128 3.66 -2.52 -1.71
CA PHE A 128 3.18 -1.51 -0.76
C PHE A 128 3.64 -1.82 0.66
N PHE A 129 4.09 -0.81 1.39
CA PHE A 129 4.48 -0.89 2.80
C PHE A 129 4.38 0.49 3.47
N GLY A 130 4.28 0.53 4.80
CA GLY A 130 4.25 1.79 5.56
C GLY A 130 5.64 2.25 6.02
N ASP A 131 5.75 3.48 6.50
CA ASP A 131 6.99 4.09 7.01
C ASP A 131 7.65 3.23 8.12
N GLY A 132 6.88 2.68 9.07
CA GLY A 132 7.40 1.76 10.08
C GLY A 132 8.02 0.48 9.52
N ALA A 133 7.48 -0.06 8.42
CA ALA A 133 8.01 -1.26 7.79
C ALA A 133 9.38 -1.03 7.12
N SER A 134 9.72 0.22 6.79
CA SER A 134 11.04 0.57 6.25
C SER A 134 12.19 0.32 7.24
N ASN A 135 11.90 0.16 8.53
CA ASN A 135 12.88 -0.15 9.58
C ASN A 135 13.14 -1.65 9.78
N GLN A 136 12.44 -2.53 9.06
CA GLN A 136 12.64 -3.98 9.17
C GLN A 136 13.92 -4.41 8.42
N GLY A 137 14.68 -5.37 8.97
CA GLY A 137 15.87 -5.91 8.30
C GLY A 137 15.59 -6.42 6.87
N ALA A 138 14.43 -7.09 6.71
CA ALA A 138 13.97 -7.60 5.41
C ALA A 138 13.75 -6.48 4.36
N PHE A 139 13.49 -5.23 4.76
CA PHE A 139 13.47 -4.09 3.84
C PHE A 139 14.85 -3.86 3.24
N HIS A 140 15.87 -3.73 4.08
CA HIS A 140 17.24 -3.46 3.66
C HIS A 140 17.79 -4.58 2.76
N GLU A 141 17.58 -5.84 3.16
CA GLU A 141 18.02 -7.02 2.40
C GLU A 141 17.34 -7.11 1.02
N SER A 142 16.02 -6.89 0.98
CA SER A 142 15.23 -6.96 -0.26
C SER A 142 15.61 -5.88 -1.26
N LEU A 143 15.75 -4.63 -0.81
CA LEU A 143 16.10 -3.52 -1.69
C LEU A 143 17.51 -3.70 -2.25
N ASN A 144 18.47 -4.14 -1.42
CA ASN A 144 19.82 -4.43 -1.87
C ASN A 144 19.83 -5.54 -2.95
N LEU A 145 19.16 -6.67 -2.70
CA LEU A 145 19.07 -7.76 -3.68
C LEU A 145 18.39 -7.32 -4.98
N ALA A 146 17.29 -6.56 -4.88
CA ALA A 146 16.59 -6.05 -6.04
C ALA A 146 17.46 -5.13 -6.91
N SER A 147 18.31 -4.30 -6.29
CA SER A 147 19.27 -3.46 -7.02
C SER A 147 20.33 -4.30 -7.73
N VAL A 148 20.96 -5.23 -7.03
CA VAL A 148 22.04 -6.08 -7.58
C VAL A 148 21.55 -6.83 -8.82
N TRP A 149 20.32 -7.36 -8.76
CA TRP A 149 19.74 -8.14 -9.86
C TRP A 149 18.89 -7.31 -10.84
N LYS A 150 18.81 -5.99 -10.64
CA LYS A 150 17.97 -5.07 -11.44
C LYS A 150 16.55 -5.62 -11.61
N LEU A 151 15.94 -6.04 -10.51
CA LEU A 151 14.61 -6.66 -10.54
C LEU A 151 13.53 -5.68 -11.01
N PRO A 152 12.49 -6.16 -11.73
CA PRO A 152 11.37 -5.34 -12.17
C PRO A 152 10.38 -5.07 -11.02
N ILE A 153 10.80 -4.29 -10.02
CA ILE A 153 10.02 -3.99 -8.81
C ILE A 153 10.02 -2.52 -8.44
N VAL A 154 8.87 -2.01 -7.99
CA VAL A 154 8.74 -0.70 -7.36
C VAL A 154 8.31 -0.88 -5.90
N TYR A 155 9.12 -0.36 -4.98
CA TYR A 155 8.82 -0.32 -3.56
C TYR A 155 8.08 0.97 -3.25
N VAL A 156 6.81 0.89 -2.87
CA VAL A 156 5.94 2.03 -2.57
C VAL A 156 5.74 2.15 -1.06
N CYS A 157 6.40 3.15 -0.47
CA CYS A 157 6.22 3.54 0.92
C CYS A 157 5.02 4.48 1.03
N GLU A 158 3.99 4.06 1.75
CA GLU A 158 2.86 4.88 2.17
C GLU A 158 3.24 5.55 3.49
N ASN A 159 3.91 6.70 3.40
CA ASN A 159 4.35 7.40 4.59
C ASN A 159 3.20 8.23 5.15
N ASN A 160 2.51 7.67 6.15
CA ASN A 160 1.42 8.32 6.88
C ASN A 160 1.87 8.93 8.22
N LEU A 161 3.19 9.04 8.42
CA LEU A 161 3.88 9.65 9.56
C LEU A 161 3.84 8.87 10.88
N PHE A 162 3.25 7.67 10.91
CA PHE A 162 3.10 6.90 12.14
C PHE A 162 3.25 5.38 11.92
N ALA A 163 4.20 4.79 12.65
CA ALA A 163 4.25 3.34 12.86
C ALA A 163 3.38 2.95 14.05
N GLU A 164 2.15 2.52 13.78
CA GLU A 164 1.10 2.29 14.80
C GLU A 164 0.82 3.58 15.61
N THR A 165 1.47 3.72 16.77
CA THR A 165 1.39 4.87 17.68
C THR A 165 2.66 5.72 17.69
N THR A 166 3.76 5.24 17.11
CA THR A 166 5.07 5.90 17.17
C THR A 166 5.19 6.90 16.02
N PRO A 167 5.35 8.21 16.28
CA PRO A 167 5.58 9.21 15.24
C PRO A 167 6.88 8.93 14.46
N GLN A 168 6.89 9.27 13.17
CA GLN A 168 8.05 9.05 12.29
C GLN A 168 9.36 9.58 12.89
N THR A 169 9.31 10.76 13.52
CA THR A 169 10.46 11.42 14.15
C THR A 169 11.08 10.62 15.31
N ASP A 170 10.32 9.72 15.91
CA ASP A 170 10.75 8.95 17.08
C ASP A 170 11.36 7.60 16.68
N HIS A 171 11.15 7.15 15.43
CA HIS A 171 11.71 5.90 14.92
C HIS A 171 12.57 6.06 13.66
N GLN A 172 12.80 7.29 13.18
CA GLN A 172 13.64 7.59 12.03
C GLN A 172 14.43 8.89 12.21
N ALA A 173 15.73 8.84 11.92
CA ALA A 173 16.57 10.04 11.87
C ALA A 173 16.47 10.81 10.54
N ILE A 174 15.97 10.16 9.49
CA ILE A 174 15.78 10.77 8.16
C ILE A 174 14.35 11.30 8.05
N HIS A 175 14.17 12.38 7.30
CA HIS A 175 12.85 12.96 7.04
C HIS A 175 12.10 12.25 5.89
N ASN A 176 12.84 11.82 4.87
CA ASN A 176 12.28 11.14 3.71
C ASN A 176 12.78 9.69 3.66
N ILE A 177 11.87 8.74 3.62
CA ILE A 177 12.21 7.33 3.40
C ILE A 177 12.88 7.15 2.02
N ALA A 178 12.52 7.97 1.03
CA ALA A 178 13.17 7.97 -0.28
C ALA A 178 14.69 8.18 -0.21
N ASP A 179 15.21 8.86 0.83
CA ASP A 179 16.65 9.09 1.02
C ASP A 179 17.42 7.78 1.28
N ARG A 180 16.74 6.70 1.71
CA ARG A 180 17.37 5.37 1.87
C ARG A 180 17.77 4.75 0.54
N ALA A 181 17.15 5.16 -0.57
CA ALA A 181 17.33 4.54 -1.88
C ALA A 181 18.80 4.59 -2.36
N VAL A 182 19.49 5.69 -2.07
CA VAL A 182 20.88 5.91 -2.50
C VAL A 182 21.83 4.85 -1.91
N ALA A 183 21.56 4.37 -0.70
CA ALA A 183 22.36 3.33 -0.04
C ALA A 183 22.31 1.98 -0.77
N TYR A 184 21.27 1.75 -1.60
CA TYR A 184 21.12 0.54 -2.41
C TYR A 184 21.43 0.79 -3.89
N GLY A 185 21.88 1.98 -4.27
CA GLY A 185 22.13 2.31 -5.68
C GLY A 185 20.88 2.30 -6.57
N MET A 186 19.70 2.61 -6.01
CA MET A 186 18.45 2.77 -6.77
C MET A 186 17.89 4.20 -6.64
N PRO A 187 17.02 4.65 -7.57
CA PRO A 187 16.34 5.93 -7.43
C PRO A 187 15.38 5.96 -6.24
N GLY A 188 15.45 7.04 -5.47
CA GLY A 188 14.45 7.43 -4.47
C GLY A 188 13.63 8.59 -5.01
N VAL A 189 12.31 8.45 -5.05
CA VAL A 189 11.39 9.49 -5.56
C VAL A 189 10.27 9.74 -4.58
N ILE A 190 9.81 10.98 -4.50
CA ILE A 190 8.72 11.39 -3.61
C ILE A 190 7.52 11.81 -4.47
N ALA A 191 6.33 11.36 -4.08
CA ALA A 191 5.07 11.84 -4.60
C ALA A 191 4.24 12.49 -3.48
N ASP A 192 3.42 13.47 -3.84
CA ASP A 192 2.34 13.91 -2.96
C ASP A 192 1.28 12.82 -2.96
N GLY A 193 1.21 12.05 -1.87
CA GLY A 193 0.28 10.93 -1.71
C GLY A 193 -1.18 11.37 -1.55
N MET A 194 -1.44 12.67 -1.46
CA MET A 194 -2.78 13.26 -1.45
C MET A 194 -3.23 13.76 -2.83
N ASP A 195 -2.36 13.66 -3.85
CA ASP A 195 -2.67 14.00 -5.24
C ASP A 195 -2.51 12.77 -6.15
N VAL A 196 -3.63 12.25 -6.65
CA VAL A 196 -3.65 11.06 -7.51
C VAL A 196 -2.88 11.25 -8.82
N ILE A 197 -2.81 12.48 -9.36
CA ILE A 197 -2.07 12.77 -10.59
C ILE A 197 -0.56 12.73 -10.31
N SER A 198 -0.13 13.33 -9.19
CA SER A 198 1.25 13.25 -8.70
C SER A 198 1.69 11.79 -8.51
N VAL A 199 0.91 11.01 -7.76
CA VAL A 199 1.16 9.58 -7.55
C VAL A 199 1.25 8.82 -8.88
N TYR A 200 0.26 8.99 -9.76
CA TYR A 200 0.22 8.29 -11.04
C TYR A 200 1.44 8.59 -11.90
N ASN A 201 1.83 9.86 -12.02
CA ASN A 201 2.95 10.26 -12.85
C ASN A 201 4.29 9.72 -12.34
N VAL A 202 4.50 9.74 -11.01
CA VAL A 202 5.72 9.20 -10.40
C VAL A 202 5.73 7.67 -10.50
N ALA A 203 4.61 7.01 -10.20
CA ALA A 203 4.48 5.56 -10.28
C ALA A 203 4.67 5.04 -11.72
N ARG A 204 4.07 5.71 -12.71
CA ARG A 204 4.22 5.35 -14.13
C ARG A 204 5.69 5.33 -14.55
N LYS A 205 6.45 6.39 -14.24
CA LYS A 205 7.89 6.46 -14.55
C LYS A 205 8.68 5.35 -13.86
N ALA A 206 8.39 5.06 -12.58
CA ALA A 206 9.04 4.00 -11.83
C ALA A 206 8.73 2.60 -12.39
N ILE A 207 7.47 2.36 -12.78
CA ILE A 207 7.01 1.10 -13.38
C ILE A 207 7.61 0.91 -14.77
N ASP A 208 7.65 1.97 -15.59
CA ASP A 208 8.26 1.91 -16.93
C ASP A 208 9.76 1.60 -16.84
N ARG A 209 10.47 2.20 -15.88
CA ARG A 209 11.87 1.90 -15.56
C ARG A 209 12.08 0.44 -15.13
N ALA A 210 11.24 -0.05 -14.23
CA ALA A 210 11.30 -1.43 -13.78
C ALA A 210 11.07 -2.40 -14.95
N ARG A 211 10.11 -2.08 -15.84
CA ARG A 211 9.78 -2.88 -17.01
C ARG A 211 10.86 -2.84 -18.09
N SER A 212 11.55 -1.72 -18.28
CA SER A 212 12.67 -1.59 -19.22
C SER A 212 13.94 -2.33 -18.77
N GLY A 213 13.92 -2.97 -17.58
CA GLY A 213 15.07 -3.70 -17.04
C GLY A 213 16.13 -2.78 -16.41
N GLU A 214 15.78 -1.52 -16.15
CA GLU A 214 16.67 -0.56 -15.51
C GLU A 214 16.71 -0.68 -13.97
N GLY A 215 15.98 -1.65 -13.43
CA GLY A 215 16.01 -2.03 -12.03
C GLY A 215 14.97 -1.33 -11.16
N PRO A 216 15.10 -1.48 -9.82
CA PRO A 216 14.06 -1.07 -8.90
C PRO A 216 13.99 0.44 -8.68
N THR A 217 12.91 0.89 -8.03
CA THR A 217 12.73 2.25 -7.54
C THR A 217 12.08 2.23 -6.16
N LEU A 218 12.53 3.12 -5.26
CA LEU A 218 11.86 3.41 -4.00
C LEU A 218 11.02 4.68 -4.17
N LEU A 219 9.69 4.53 -4.14
CA LEU A 219 8.72 5.61 -4.21
C LEU A 219 8.15 5.86 -2.81
N GLU A 220 8.32 7.07 -2.28
CA GLU A 220 7.67 7.51 -1.05
C GLU A 220 6.46 8.40 -1.37
N ALA A 221 5.27 7.92 -1.08
CA ALA A 221 4.04 8.69 -1.15
C ALA A 221 3.78 9.32 0.22
N LYS A 222 3.88 10.65 0.31
CA LYS A 222 3.57 11.40 1.54
C LYS A 222 2.04 11.49 1.67
N THR A 223 1.47 10.71 2.58
CA THR A 223 0.01 10.59 2.73
C THR A 223 -0.36 10.68 4.21
N TYR A 224 -1.62 10.40 4.56
CA TYR A 224 -2.05 10.43 5.95
C TYR A 224 -3.24 9.51 6.23
N ARG A 225 -3.13 8.73 7.30
CA ARG A 225 -4.18 7.82 7.77
C ARG A 225 -5.17 8.58 8.65
N TYR A 226 -6.39 8.80 8.15
CA TYR A 226 -7.39 9.59 8.89
C TYR A 226 -7.95 8.86 10.12
N ARG A 227 -8.05 7.54 10.04
CA ARG A 227 -8.53 6.69 11.14
C ARG A 227 -7.38 6.27 12.06
N GLY A 228 -7.70 5.69 13.22
CA GLY A 228 -6.70 5.09 14.10
C GLY A 228 -5.94 3.94 13.40
N HIS A 229 -4.96 3.35 14.08
CA HIS A 229 -4.20 2.24 13.49
C HIS A 229 -5.12 1.11 13.04
N TRP A 230 -6.04 0.76 13.94
CA TRP A 230 -7.17 -0.13 13.76
C TRP A 230 -8.45 0.57 14.24
N GLU A 231 -9.60 0.01 13.89
CA GLU A 231 -10.90 0.56 14.25
C GLU A 231 -11.25 0.37 15.74
N GLY A 232 -11.18 1.47 16.50
CA GLY A 232 -11.33 1.50 17.97
C GLY A 232 -10.09 1.96 18.72
N ASP A 233 -8.99 2.26 18.01
CA ASP A 233 -7.80 2.87 18.58
C ASP A 233 -8.11 4.24 19.23
N PRO A 234 -7.75 4.46 20.51
CA PRO A 234 -8.02 5.70 21.25
C PRO A 234 -7.18 6.91 20.80
N GLN A 235 -6.10 6.69 20.05
CA GLN A 235 -5.28 7.74 19.41
C GLN A 235 -4.71 8.85 20.32
N PRO A 236 -4.19 8.56 21.54
CA PRO A 236 -3.61 9.60 22.41
C PRO A 236 -2.31 10.23 21.85
N TYR A 237 -1.73 9.60 20.83
CA TYR A 237 -0.42 9.94 20.24
C TYR A 237 -0.48 10.95 19.09
N ARG A 238 -1.68 11.43 18.71
CA ARG A 238 -1.87 12.37 17.59
C ARG A 238 -2.91 13.43 17.91
N SER A 239 -2.70 14.64 17.42
CA SER A 239 -3.64 15.74 17.68
C SER A 239 -4.81 15.72 16.69
N LYS A 240 -6.00 16.12 17.16
CA LYS A 240 -7.16 16.31 16.27
C LYS A 240 -6.91 17.40 15.23
N ALA A 241 -6.13 18.43 15.58
CA ALA A 241 -5.79 19.52 14.68
C ALA A 241 -4.99 19.05 13.48
N ASP A 242 -3.99 18.17 13.68
CA ASP A 242 -3.18 17.60 12.60
C ASP A 242 -4.06 16.79 11.63
N ILE A 243 -4.96 15.96 12.17
CA ILE A 243 -5.88 15.17 11.35
C ILE A 243 -6.78 16.07 10.50
N GLU A 244 -7.34 17.12 11.08
CA GLU A 244 -8.20 18.05 10.34
C GLU A 244 -7.42 18.84 9.28
N GLU A 245 -6.14 19.18 9.52
CA GLU A 245 -5.29 19.79 8.50
C GLU A 245 -5.06 18.85 7.32
N TRP A 246 -4.83 17.56 7.56
CA TRP A 246 -4.70 16.56 6.50
C TRP A 246 -6.01 16.30 5.75
N LYS A 247 -7.17 16.41 6.41
CA LYS A 247 -8.49 16.31 5.75
C LYS A 247 -8.78 17.46 4.80
N LYS A 248 -8.20 18.66 5.02
CA LYS A 248 -8.29 19.75 4.03
C LYS A 248 -7.61 19.39 2.72
N LYS A 249 -6.72 18.39 2.73
CA LYS A 249 -6.02 17.85 1.57
C LYS A 249 -6.67 16.56 1.03
N ASP A 250 -7.91 16.25 1.37
CA ASP A 250 -8.56 14.99 0.97
C ASP A 250 -8.42 14.74 -0.55
N PRO A 251 -7.85 13.58 -0.95
CA PRO A 251 -7.52 13.31 -2.35
C PRO A 251 -8.76 13.20 -3.24
N ILE A 252 -9.90 12.80 -2.69
CA ILE A 252 -11.16 12.70 -3.42
C ILE A 252 -11.68 14.10 -3.70
N ILE A 253 -11.78 14.93 -2.67
CA ILE A 253 -12.33 16.29 -2.79
C ILE A 253 -11.46 17.15 -3.70
N ASN A 254 -10.14 17.07 -3.54
CA ASN A 254 -9.21 17.84 -4.36
C ASN A 254 -9.27 17.43 -5.83
N PHE A 255 -9.32 16.12 -6.12
CA PHE A 255 -9.44 15.66 -7.49
C PHE A 255 -10.81 15.98 -8.10
N GLU A 256 -11.89 15.94 -7.33
CA GLU A 256 -13.22 16.38 -7.79
C GLU A 256 -13.25 17.85 -8.19
N ARG A 257 -12.55 18.73 -7.46
CA ARG A 257 -12.43 20.15 -7.81
C ARG A 257 -11.58 20.40 -9.05
N PHE A 258 -10.68 19.47 -9.37
CA PHE A 258 -9.83 19.54 -10.55
C PHE A 258 -10.56 19.15 -11.84
N LEU A 259 -11.56 18.26 -11.75
CA LEU A 259 -12.40 17.81 -12.88
C LEU A 259 -13.38 18.89 -13.35
#